data_AF-A0A177ANN5-F1
#
_entry.id   AF-A0A177ANN5-F1
#
_cell.length_a   1.000
_cell.length_b   1.000
_cell.length_c   1.000
_cell.angle_alpha   90.00
_cell.angle_beta   90.00
_cell.angle_gamma   90.00
#
_symmetry.space_group_name_H-M   'P 1'
#
loop_
_entity.id
_entity.type
_entity.pdbx_description
1 polymer ?
#
loop_
_entity_poly.entity_id
_entity_poly.type
_entity_poly.pdbx_seq_one_letter_code
_entity_poly.pdbx_strand_id
1 'polypeptide(L)' 'WEERSMDVDESQILYTDNAELSISENERQDMLSSVDKLIAYTQKHKMKSDYINLYSLKCKLINKN' A
#
# COMPACT_ATOMS: atom_id res chain seq x y z
N TRP A 1 -0.15 -34.69 28.12
CA TRP A 1 -0.69 -33.92 26.99
C TRP A 1 0.50 -33.39 26.24
N GLU A 2 0.91 -34.11 25.20
CA GLU A 2 1.98 -33.68 24.31
C GLU A 2 1.42 -32.61 23.39
N GLU A 3 1.97 -31.40 23.49
CA GLU A 3 1.64 -30.26 22.67
C GLU A 3 2.35 -30.45 21.33
N ARG A 4 1.57 -30.85 20.32
CA ARG A 4 2.04 -31.05 18.95
C ARG A 4 2.49 -29.71 18.40
N SER A 5 3.81 -29.45 18.45
CA SER A 5 4.46 -28.35 17.73
C SER A 5 4.11 -28.51 16.25
N MET A 6 3.26 -27.62 15.76
CA MET A 6 2.96 -27.53 14.34
C MET A 6 4.14 -26.76 13.75
N ASP A 7 5.10 -27.49 13.19
CA ASP A 7 6.08 -26.92 12.26
C ASP A 7 5.28 -26.23 11.15
N VAL A 8 5.08 -24.92 11.31
CA VAL A 8 4.53 -24.06 10.27
C VAL A 8 5.66 -23.94 9.27
N ASP A 9 5.64 -24.87 8.32
CA ASP A 9 6.43 -24.87 7.10
C ASP A 9 6.58 -23.42 6.60
N GLU A 10 7.82 -22.93 6.71
CA GLU A 10 8.29 -21.58 6.38
C GLU A 10 8.18 -21.29 4.86
N SER A 11 7.49 -22.17 4.13
CA SER A 11 7.35 -22.21 2.68
C SER A 11 6.02 -21.61 2.17
N GLN A 12 5.14 -21.15 3.06
CA GLN A 12 3.86 -20.49 2.71
C GLN A 12 3.91 -18.96 2.76
N ILE A 13 5.10 -18.36 2.88
CA ILE A 13 5.33 -16.98 2.43
C ILE A 13 5.43 -17.04 0.89
N LEU A 14 4.34 -17.47 0.25
CA LEU A 14 4.16 -17.32 -1.17
C LEU A 14 4.06 -15.81 -1.39
N TYR A 15 5.20 -15.23 -1.77
CA TYR A 15 5.35 -13.90 -2.34
C TYR A 15 4.25 -13.68 -3.39
N THR A 16 3.09 -13.17 -2.98
CA THR A 16 2.09 -12.58 -3.87
C THR A 16 2.55 -11.18 -4.24
N ASP A 17 3.77 -11.06 -4.79
CA ASP A 17 4.37 -9.78 -5.15
C ASP A 17 3.93 -9.23 -6.50
N ASN A 18 3.08 -9.95 -7.24
CA ASN A 18 2.68 -9.54 -8.59
C ASN A 18 1.18 -9.68 -8.86
N ALA A 19 0.34 -9.48 -7.86
CA ALA A 19 -1.00 -9.01 -8.16
C ALA A 19 -0.86 -7.54 -8.59
N GLU A 20 -0.56 -7.31 -9.87
CA GLU A 20 -0.88 -6.04 -10.50
C GLU A 20 -2.34 -5.77 -10.20
N LEU A 21 -2.57 -4.92 -9.21
CA LEU A 21 -3.84 -4.28 -8.95
C LEU A 21 -4.31 -3.71 -10.29
N SER A 22 -5.18 -4.45 -10.97
CA SER A 22 -5.82 -4.10 -12.23
C SER A 22 -6.90 -3.08 -11.94
N ILE A 23 -6.45 -1.92 -11.47
CA ILE A 23 -7.26 -0.76 -11.13
C ILE A 23 -7.59 -0.07 -12.46
N SER A 24 -8.86 0.25 -12.69
CA SER A 24 -9.23 1.02 -13.87
C SER A 24 -8.65 2.43 -13.81
N GLU A 25 -8.49 3.10 -14.95
CA GLU A 25 -8.00 4.48 -14.99
C GLU A 25 -8.87 5.41 -14.12
N ASN A 26 -10.19 5.21 -14.10
CA ASN A 26 -11.08 6.03 -13.29
C ASN A 26 -10.82 5.83 -11.79
N GLU A 27 -10.74 4.58 -11.33
CA GLU A 27 -10.41 4.28 -9.94
C GLU A 27 -9.02 4.80 -9.56
N ARG A 28 -8.04 4.75 -10.48
CA ARG A 28 -6.71 5.33 -10.28
C ARG A 28 -6.77 6.84 -10.06
N GLN A 29 -7.57 7.55 -10.85
CA GLN A 29 -7.79 8.99 -10.69
C GLN A 29 -8.49 9.32 -9.36
N ASP A 30 -9.49 8.52 -8.97
CA ASP A 30 -10.19 8.69 -7.68
C ASP A 30 -9.25 8.45 -6.48
N MET A 31 -8.39 7.43 -6.58
CA MET A 31 -7.34 7.17 -5.58
C MET A 31 -6.33 8.32 -5.51
N LEU A 32 -5.86 8.83 -6.64
CA LEU A 32 -4.94 9.98 -6.70
C LEU A 32 -5.55 11.22 -6.02
N SER A 33 -6.82 11.52 -6.30
CA SER A 33 -7.55 12.62 -5.67
C SER A 33 -7.66 12.45 -4.15
N SER A 34 -7.89 11.22 -3.68
CA SER A 34 -7.95 10.90 -2.26
C SER A 34 -6.58 11.05 -1.57
N VAL A 35 -5.52 10.56 -2.22
CA VAL A 35 -4.13 10.70 -1.73
C VAL A 35 -3.73 12.17 -1.64
N ASP A 36 -4.12 13.01 -2.60
CA ASP A 36 -3.83 14.45 -2.56
C ASP A 36 -4.47 15.16 -1.37
N LYS A 37 -5.71 14.81 -1.02
CA LYS A 37 -6.38 15.33 0.19
C LYS A 37 -5.65 14.90 1.46
N LEU A 38 -5.19 13.65 1.53
CA LEU A 38 -4.43 13.13 2.66
C LEU A 38 -3.04 13.79 2.79
N ILE A 39 -2.39 14.09 1.67
CA ILE A 39 -1.14 14.83 1.65
C ILE A 39 -1.34 16.24 2.22
N ALA A 40 -2.37 16.96 1.77
CA ALA A 40 -2.67 18.29 2.28
C ALA A 40 -2.97 18.26 3.80
N TYR A 41 -3.71 17.24 4.25
CA TYR A 41 -4.00 17.03 5.67
C TYR A 41 -2.72 16.76 6.47
N THR A 42 -1.89 15.80 6.05
CA THR A 42 -0.65 15.44 6.77
C THR A 42 0.37 16.58 6.78
N GLN A 43 0.45 17.38 5.72
CA GLN A 43 1.26 18.60 5.68
C GLN A 43 0.79 19.63 6.72
N LYS A 44 -0.52 19.88 6.81
CA LYS A 44 -1.11 20.81 7.79
C LYS A 44 -0.84 20.35 9.23
N HIS A 45 -0.90 19.04 9.48
CA HIS A 45 -0.72 18.45 10.80
C HIS A 45 0.74 18.04 11.10
N LYS A 46 1.71 18.36 10.23
CA LYS A 46 3.15 18.04 10.37
C LYS A 46 3.43 16.54 10.58
N MET A 47 2.60 15.66 10.01
CA MET A 47 2.75 14.20 10.06
C MET A 47 3.80 13.74 9.04
N LYS A 48 5.08 13.97 9.34
CA LYS A 48 6.19 13.82 8.39
C LYS A 48 6.36 12.39 7.86
N SER A 49 6.15 11.37 8.71
CA SER A 49 6.23 9.97 8.30
C SER A 49 5.13 9.61 7.31
N ASP A 50 3.88 9.97 7.63
CA ASP A 50 2.73 9.67 6.78
C ASP A 50 2.79 10.42 5.46
N TYR A 51 3.29 11.66 5.46
CA TYR A 51 3.53 12.42 4.23
C TYR A 51 4.47 11.69 3.26
N ILE A 52 5.59 11.14 3.74
CA ILE A 52 6.56 10.41 2.90
C ILE A 52 5.92 9.15 2.32
N ASN A 53 5.16 8.41 3.14
CA ASN A 53 4.46 7.20 2.71
C ASN A 53 3.40 7.52 1.64
N LEU A 54 2.59 8.56 1.85
CA LEU A 54 1.58 9.01 0.89
C LEU A 54 2.19 9.51 -0.41
N TYR A 55 3.33 10.21 -0.36
CA TYR A 55 4.04 10.66 -1.54
C TYR A 55 4.56 9.46 -2.36
N SER A 56 5.15 8.46 -1.69
CA SER A 56 5.57 7.21 -2.33
C SER A 56 4.39 6.48 -2.98
N LEU A 57 3.25 6.40 -2.31
CA LEU A 57 2.03 5.82 -2.86
C LEU A 57 1.55 6.58 -4.11
N LYS A 58 1.55 7.92 -4.08
CA LYS A 58 1.21 8.75 -5.23
C LYS A 58 2.10 8.46 -6.44
N CYS A 59 3.41 8.36 -6.24
CA CYS A 59 4.36 8.01 -7.32
C CYS A 59 4.06 6.62 -7.91
N LYS A 60 3.74 5.63 -7.07
CA LYS A 60 3.37 4.28 -7.55
C LYS A 60 2.10 4.28 -8.39
N LEU A 61 1.09 5.08 -8.02
CA LEU A 61 -0.15 5.21 -8.78
C LEU A 61 0.06 5.91 -10.12
N ILE A 62 0.95 6.92 -10.18
CA ILE A 62 1.27 7.63 -11.44
C ILE A 62 2.07 6.73 -12.38
N ASN A 63 3.05 5.99 -11.85
CA ASN A 63 3.98 5.19 -12.65
C ASN A 63 3.39 3.85 -13.11
N LYS A 64 2.26 3.41 -12.54
CA LYS A 64 1.45 2.34 -13.12
C LYS A 64 0.71 2.90 -14.32
N ASN A 65 1.16 2.52 -15.51
CA ASN A 65 0.56 2.81 -16.80
C ASN A 65 0.36 1.50 -17.55
#